data_AF-A0A836QQP6-F1
#
_entry.id   AF-A0A836QQP6-F1
#
_cell.length_a   1.000
_cell.length_b   1.000
_cell.length_c   1.000
_cell.angle_alpha   90.00
_cell.angle_beta   90.00
_cell.angle_gamma   90.00
#
_symmetry.space_group_name_H-M   'P 1'
#
loop_
_entity.id
_entity.type
_entity.pdbx_description
1 polymer ?
#
loop_
_entity_poly.entity_id
_entity_poly.type
_entity_poly.pdbx_seq_one_letter_code
_entity_poly.pdbx_strand_id
1 'polypeptide(L)'
;MNCPTECNHVSGYTAPLTRQKAIEAKCKDCSYDPLDDGTWRQQVERCEITDCALWNYRPKSRSKKPSLPDSASVEAHYQTNNDQVMQEEPHGKHIEF
;
A
#
# COMPACT_ATOMS: atom_id res chain seq x y z
N MET A 1 17.67 -28.99 27.75
CA MET A 1 17.32 -28.66 26.36
C MET A 1 17.69 -27.20 26.11
N ASN A 2 18.87 -26.96 25.55
CA ASN A 2 19.34 -25.61 25.26
C ASN A 2 18.80 -25.19 23.89
N CYS A 3 18.01 -24.12 23.86
CA CYS A 3 17.64 -23.41 22.65
C CYS A 3 18.88 -22.64 22.18
N PRO A 4 19.48 -22.93 21.02
CA PRO A 4 20.55 -22.12 20.49
C PRO A 4 19.92 -20.85 19.88
N THR A 5 19.47 -19.94 20.74
CA THR A 5 19.30 -18.55 20.34
C THR A 5 20.69 -17.94 20.34
N GLU A 6 21.45 -18.20 19.27
CA GLU A 6 22.66 -17.42 19.01
C GLU A 6 22.21 -16.02 18.59
N CYS A 7 22.02 -15.17 19.60
CA CYS A 7 21.80 -13.73 19.45
C CYS A 7 23.08 -13.12 18.87
N ASN A 8 23.19 -13.08 17.54
CA ASN A 8 24.22 -12.30 16.88
C ASN A 8 23.96 -10.80 17.10
N HIS A 9 24.72 -10.26 18.05
CA HIS A 9 24.75 -8.86 18.46
C HIS A 9 25.91 -8.15 17.76
N VAL A 10 25.68 -7.44 16.65
CA VAL A 10 26.55 -6.32 16.20
C VAL A 10 25.75 -5.30 15.37
N SER A 11 25.64 -4.08 15.91
CA SER A 11 25.52 -2.77 15.22
C SER A 11 24.51 -2.61 14.07
N GLY A 12 23.31 -2.11 14.40
CA GLY A 12 22.37 -1.50 13.45
C GLY A 12 21.07 -2.30 13.31
N TYR A 13 20.00 -1.82 13.95
CA TYR A 13 18.72 -2.50 14.16
C TYR A 13 18.18 -3.27 12.95
N THR A 14 18.52 -4.55 12.84
CA THR A 14 17.79 -5.50 12.00
C THR A 14 16.46 -5.76 12.69
N ALA A 15 15.38 -5.23 12.12
CA ALA A 15 14.03 -5.51 12.60
C ALA A 15 13.85 -7.03 12.78
N PRO A 16 13.29 -7.49 13.91
CA PRO A 16 13.17 -8.91 14.19
C PRO A 16 12.43 -9.62 13.05
N LEU A 17 12.92 -10.80 12.71
CA LEU A 17 12.32 -11.66 11.69
C LEU A 17 10.86 -11.90 12.08
N THR A 18 9.94 -11.35 11.30
CA THR A 18 8.51 -11.54 11.57
C THR A 18 8.15 -13.00 11.30
N ARG A 19 7.12 -13.51 11.99
CA ARG A 19 6.58 -14.85 11.73
C ARG A 19 6.32 -15.08 10.24
N GLN A 20 5.80 -14.07 9.55
CA GLN A 20 5.54 -14.15 8.11
C GLN A 20 6.83 -14.30 7.30
N LYS A 21 7.88 -13.52 7.60
CA LYS A 21 9.16 -13.64 6.90
C LYS A 21 9.82 -15.01 7.11
N ALA A 22 9.68 -15.60 8.30
CA ALA A 22 10.17 -16.95 8.57
C ALA A 22 9.42 -18.01 7.73
N ILE A 23 8.09 -17.91 7.64
CA ILE A 23 7.27 -18.79 6.80
C ILE A 23 7.62 -18.63 5.31
N GLU A 24 7.80 -17.40 4.85
CA GLU A 24 8.21 -17.10 3.47
C GLU A 24 9.56 -17.72 3.13
N ALA A 25 10.55 -17.57 4.01
CA ALA A 25 11.86 -18.18 3.85
C ALA A 25 11.74 -19.71 3.77
N LYS A 26 10.93 -20.32 4.64
CA LYS A 26 10.78 -21.78 4.64
C LYS A 26 10.03 -22.31 3.41
N CYS A 27 8.99 -21.62 2.95
CA CYS A 27 8.28 -22.02 1.74
C CYS A 27 9.16 -21.87 0.50
N LYS A 28 9.95 -20.80 0.42
CA LYS A 28 10.92 -20.60 -0.66
C LYS A 28 11.96 -21.71 -0.68
N ASP A 29 12.57 -22.02 0.46
CA ASP A 29 13.54 -23.13 0.60
C ASP A 29 12.97 -24.49 0.17
N CYS A 30 11.68 -24.73 0.43
CA CYS A 30 11.05 -26.02 0.15
C CYS A 30 10.60 -26.22 -1.31
N SER A 31 10.11 -25.17 -1.97
CA SER A 31 9.39 -25.30 -3.24
C SER A 31 9.96 -24.45 -4.38
N TYR A 32 10.94 -23.59 -4.13
CA TYR A 32 11.52 -22.77 -5.19
C TYR A 32 12.52 -23.59 -6.01
N ASP A 33 12.23 -23.72 -7.31
CA ASP A 33 13.14 -24.24 -8.31
C ASP A 33 13.60 -23.09 -9.23
N PRO A 34 14.92 -22.79 -9.30
CA PRO A 34 15.43 -21.75 -10.19
C PRO A 34 15.28 -22.06 -11.68
N LEU A 35 15.01 -23.30 -12.06
CA LEU A 35 14.78 -23.72 -13.46
C LEU A 35 13.30 -23.69 -13.86
N ASP A 36 12.38 -23.61 -12.90
CA ASP A 36 10.93 -23.55 -13.16
C ASP A 36 10.45 -22.12 -13.46
N ASP A 37 9.38 -22.02 -14.23
CA ASP A 37 8.85 -20.75 -14.71
C ASP A 37 8.17 -19.93 -13.61
N GLY A 38 8.48 -18.64 -13.61
CA GLY A 38 7.83 -17.63 -12.77
C GLY A 38 8.61 -17.28 -11.50
N THR A 39 7.99 -16.47 -10.67
CA THR A 39 8.57 -16.01 -9.41
C THR A 39 8.44 -17.09 -8.34
N TRP A 40 9.33 -17.07 -7.35
CA TRP A 40 9.28 -18.02 -6.22
C TRP A 40 7.92 -18.05 -5.51
N ARG A 41 7.19 -16.93 -5.45
CA ARG A 41 5.84 -16.88 -4.85
C ARG A 41 4.81 -17.62 -5.70
N GLN A 42 4.93 -17.55 -7.03
CA GLN A 42 4.05 -18.30 -7.93
C GLN A 42 4.31 -19.80 -7.82
N GLN A 43 5.57 -20.23 -7.73
CA GLN A 43 5.92 -21.64 -7.54
C GLN A 43 5.43 -22.18 -6.18
N VAL A 44 5.61 -21.42 -5.10
CA VAL A 44 5.05 -21.77 -3.78
C VAL A 44 3.53 -21.84 -3.78
N GLU A 45 2.86 -20.94 -4.52
CA GLU A 45 1.40 -20.94 -4.68
C GLU A 45 0.90 -22.13 -5.50
N ARG A 46 1.71 -22.63 -6.46
CA ARG A 46 1.43 -23.85 -7.24
C ARG A 46 1.70 -25.16 -6.50
N CYS A 47 2.34 -25.13 -5.33
CA CYS A 47 2.57 -26.36 -4.57
C CYS A 47 1.24 -26.98 -4.14
N GLU A 48 0.99 -28.24 -4.50
CA GLU A 48 -0.30 -28.94 -4.27
C GLU A 48 -0.33 -29.79 -2.99
N ILE A 49 0.74 -29.80 -2.19
CA ILE A 49 0.84 -30.60 -0.96
C ILE A 49 -0.04 -29.99 0.13
N THR A 50 -1.31 -30.37 0.17
CA THR A 50 -2.33 -29.87 1.12
C THR A 50 -2.09 -30.31 2.55
N ASP A 51 -1.44 -31.45 2.77
CA ASP A 51 -1.09 -31.97 4.10
C ASP A 51 0.10 -31.21 4.75
N CYS A 52 0.66 -30.23 4.06
CA CYS A 52 1.71 -29.38 4.60
C CYS A 52 1.16 -28.51 5.75
N ALA A 53 1.82 -28.54 6.91
CA ALA A 53 1.44 -27.71 8.06
C ALA A 53 1.42 -26.18 7.78
N LEU A 54 2.14 -25.72 6.74
CA LEU A 54 2.15 -24.33 6.32
C LEU A 54 1.15 -24.00 5.20
N TRP A 55 0.37 -24.96 4.70
CA TRP A 55 -0.56 -24.79 3.57
C TRP A 55 -1.40 -23.51 3.67
N ASN A 56 -2.08 -23.32 4.80
CA ASN A 56 -2.96 -22.16 5.05
C ASN A 56 -2.21 -20.83 5.24
N TYR A 57 -0.90 -20.88 5.44
CA TYR A 57 -0.05 -19.71 5.69
C TYR A 57 0.90 -19.40 4.54
N ARG A 58 0.80 -20.13 3.41
CA ARG A 58 1.70 -19.95 2.28
C ARG A 58 1.58 -18.55 1.69
N PRO A 59 2.72 -17.95 1.28
CA PRO A 59 2.70 -16.67 0.58
C PRO A 59 2.00 -16.82 -0.77
N LYS A 60 1.02 -15.96 -1.01
CA LYS A 60 0.37 -15.83 -2.33
C LYS A 60 1.07 -14.78 -3.19
N SER A 61 1.00 -14.95 -4.50
CA SER A 61 1.44 -13.91 -5.44
C SER A 61 0.58 -12.66 -5.26
N ARG A 62 1.20 -11.48 -5.36
CA ARG A 62 0.48 -10.20 -5.27
C ARG A 62 0.06 -9.79 -6.68
N SER A 63 -1.24 -9.79 -6.96
CA SER A 63 -1.75 -9.19 -8.19
C SER A 63 -1.42 -7.69 -8.17
N LYS A 64 -0.67 -7.20 -9.16
CA LYS A 64 -0.63 -5.77 -9.47
C LYS A 64 -2.02 -5.41 -10.01
N LYS A 65 -2.94 -5.02 -9.14
CA LYS A 65 -4.05 -4.18 -9.62
C LYS A 65 -3.39 -2.92 -10.19
N PRO A 66 -3.65 -2.52 -11.45
CA PRO A 66 -3.27 -1.19 -11.87
C PRO A 66 -4.00 -0.24 -10.91
N SER A 67 -3.24 0.52 -10.13
CA SER A 67 -3.81 1.71 -9.49
C SER A 67 -4.29 2.56 -10.65
N LEU A 68 -5.62 2.67 -10.81
CA LEU A 68 -6.17 3.76 -11.61
C LEU A 68 -5.48 5.04 -11.12
N PRO A 69 -4.93 5.89 -12.00
CA PRO A 69 -4.31 7.12 -11.55
C PRO A 69 -5.39 7.96 -10.84
N ASP A 70 -5.23 8.12 -9.52
CA ASP A 70 -5.97 9.11 -8.77
C ASP A 70 -5.58 10.49 -9.33
N SER A 71 -6.60 11.31 -9.60
CA SER A 71 -6.52 12.74 -9.95
C SER A 71 -6.28 13.08 -11.43
N ALA A 72 -7.37 13.23 -12.17
CA ALA A 72 -7.47 14.32 -13.13
C ALA A 72 -7.31 15.63 -12.33
N SER A 73 -6.32 16.45 -12.67
CA SER A 73 -6.12 17.76 -12.07
C SER A 73 -7.36 18.62 -12.36
N VAL A 74 -8.20 18.86 -11.36
CA VAL A 74 -9.31 19.82 -11.47
C VAL A 74 -8.71 21.23 -11.44
N GLU A 75 -8.64 21.85 -12.61
CA GLU A 75 -8.24 23.25 -12.81
C GLU A 75 -9.22 24.16 -12.05
N ALA A 76 -8.75 24.84 -11.00
CA ALA A 76 -9.53 25.82 -10.26
C ALA A 76 -9.66 27.10 -11.12
N HIS A 77 -10.78 27.27 -11.82
CA HIS A 77 -11.15 28.56 -12.38
C HIS A 77 -11.51 29.53 -11.25
N TYR A 78 -10.61 30.47 -10.92
CA TYR A 78 -10.94 31.62 -10.10
C TYR A 78 -11.38 32.77 -11.02
N GLN A 79 -12.65 33.17 -10.97
CA GLN A 79 -13.07 34.45 -11.56
C GLN A 79 -12.56 35.61 -10.69
N THR A 80 -11.63 36.38 -11.24
CA THR A 80 -11.31 37.73 -10.76
C THR A 80 -12.47 38.66 -11.09
N ASN A 81 -13.12 39.22 -10.08
CA ASN A 81 -13.84 40.48 -10.22
C ASN A 81 -13.19 41.49 -9.27
N ASN A 82 -12.31 42.33 -9.84
CA ASN A 82 -11.70 43.46 -9.17
C ASN A 82 -12.67 44.67 -9.21
N ASP A 83 -12.79 45.31 -8.05
CA ASP A 83 -13.02 46.73 -7.79
C ASP A 83 -14.33 47.39 -8.26
N GLN A 84 -15.20 47.76 -7.29
CA GLN A 84 -15.50 49.17 -6.97
C GLN A 84 -16.09 49.29 -5.55
N VAL A 85 -15.30 49.86 -4.64
CA VAL A 85 -15.74 50.53 -3.40
C VAL A 85 -15.80 52.04 -3.70
N MET A 86 -16.65 52.77 -2.96
CA MET A 86 -16.90 54.25 -2.95
C MET A 86 -18.04 54.67 -3.92
N GLN A 87 -19.10 55.43 -3.57
CA GLN A 87 -19.37 56.39 -2.51
C GLN A 87 -20.89 56.77 -2.49
N GLU A 88 -21.41 57.06 -1.29
CA GLU A 88 -22.48 58.03 -0.93
C GLU A 88 -24.00 57.72 -1.12
N GLU A 89 -24.68 57.59 0.04
CA GLU A 89 -26.11 57.87 0.36
C GLU A 89 -26.46 59.37 0.15
N PRO A 90 -27.73 59.89 0.20
CA PRO A 90 -28.95 59.32 0.79
C PRO A 90 -30.29 59.62 0.05
N HIS A 91 -31.37 59.16 0.68
CA HIS A 91 -32.67 59.84 0.82
C HIS A 91 -33.81 59.51 -0.15
N GLY A 92 -34.94 59.15 0.46
CA GLY A 92 -36.22 59.72 0.06
C GLY A 92 -37.24 58.76 -0.52
N LYS A 93 -38.13 58.30 0.34
CA LYS A 93 -39.40 57.63 0.03
C LYS A 93 -40.32 58.52 -0.81
N HIS A 94 -40.95 57.96 -1.85
CA HIS A 94 -42.33 58.20 -2.33
C HIS A 94 -42.50 57.50 -3.70
N ILE A 95 -43.62 56.97 -4.17
CA ILE A 95 -45.07 57.05 -3.92
C ILE A 95 -45.64 55.73 -4.50
N GLU A 96 -46.47 54.97 -3.79
CA GLU A 96 -47.95 55.03 -3.73
C GLU A 96 -48.60 54.00 -4.66
N PHE A 97 -49.75 53.50 -4.21
CA PHE A 97 -50.56 52.42 -4.78
C PHE A 97 -51.04 52.69 -6.21
#